data_AF-A0AAV4F7L4-F1
#
_entry.id   AF-A0AAV4F7L4-F1
#
_cell.length_a   1.000
_cell.length_b   1.000
_cell.length_c   1.000
_cell.angle_alpha   90.00
_cell.angle_beta   90.00
_cell.angle_gamma   90.00
#
_symmetry.space_group_name_H-M   'P 1'
#
loop_
_entity.id
_entity.type
_entity.pdbx_description
1 polymer ?
#
loop_
_entity_poly.entity_id
_entity_poly.type
_entity_poly.pdbx_seq_one_letter_code
_entity_poly.pdbx_strand_id
1 'polypeptide(L)'
;MPPAATTMPPAATTAPPAATTMPPAATTALPAATTMPPAATTMPPAATTMPPGPMPNPNMCIQCGNNTTDCTPVELLLSSPTACPADQPYCFNRIVQTPTETHIVKGCMDMPTCEQEWWNTSSPKLECQVIDPTVPATLDCTFCCQGDGCNQGTKPVDDTLLQFTT
;
A
#
# COMPACT_ATOMS: atom_id res chain seq x y z
N MET A 1 48.38 14.52 60.04
CA MET A 1 48.44 13.82 61.34
C MET A 1 48.30 14.89 62.43
N PRO A 2 47.31 14.79 63.34
CA PRO A 2 47.27 13.80 64.43
C PRO A 2 46.11 12.78 64.33
N PRO A 3 46.04 11.79 65.23
CA PRO A 3 45.46 10.46 64.97
C PRO A 3 44.12 10.17 65.68
N ALA A 4 43.65 8.95 65.37
CA ALA A 4 42.39 8.28 65.70
C ALA A 4 42.02 8.13 67.19
N ALA A 5 40.71 7.99 67.45
CA ALA A 5 40.19 7.12 68.50
C ALA A 5 38.83 6.54 68.11
N THR A 6 38.82 5.22 68.12
CA THR A 6 37.78 4.21 67.87
C THR A 6 36.66 4.27 68.92
N THR A 7 35.42 3.89 68.57
CA THR A 7 34.60 2.87 69.30
C THR A 7 33.17 2.75 68.74
N MET A 8 32.74 1.51 68.52
CA MET A 8 31.36 1.01 68.31
C MET A 8 31.18 -0.19 69.27
N PRO A 9 29.99 -0.78 69.50
CA PRO A 9 28.58 -0.32 69.54
C PRO A 9 27.94 -0.73 70.93
N PRO A 10 26.60 -0.84 71.22
CA PRO A 10 25.64 -1.77 70.56
C PRO A 10 24.13 -1.35 70.53
N ALA A 11 23.35 -2.25 69.92
CA ALA A 11 21.94 -2.59 70.16
C ALA A 11 20.81 -1.70 69.58
N ALA A 12 20.40 -2.06 68.36
CA ALA A 12 19.07 -1.80 67.84
C ALA A 12 18.09 -2.87 68.34
N THR A 13 17.05 -2.48 69.10
CA THR A 13 15.70 -3.09 69.04
C THR A 13 14.71 -2.24 69.81
N THR A 14 13.69 -1.71 69.14
CA THR A 14 12.40 -1.44 69.78
C THR A 14 11.32 -1.40 68.71
N ALA A 15 10.42 -2.39 68.76
CA ALA A 15 9.24 -2.51 67.91
C ALA A 15 8.18 -1.45 68.29
N PRO A 16 7.28 -1.06 67.36
CA PRO A 16 6.36 0.05 67.57
C PRO A 16 5.21 -0.32 68.54
N PRO A 17 4.70 0.64 69.34
CA PRO A 17 3.48 0.43 70.10
C PRO A 17 2.24 0.53 69.19
N ALA A 18 1.38 -0.48 69.28
CA ALA A 18 0.04 -0.46 68.74
C ALA A 18 -0.86 0.42 69.62
N ALA A 19 -1.56 1.39 69.01
CA ALA A 19 -2.73 2.01 69.62
C ALA A 19 -3.70 2.50 68.53
N THR A 20 -4.73 1.70 68.35
CA THR A 20 -5.99 1.96 67.66
C THR A 20 -6.68 3.21 68.18
N THR A 21 -6.99 4.16 67.31
CA THR A 21 -8.09 5.11 67.50
C THR A 21 -8.76 5.40 66.16
N MET A 22 -10.08 5.20 66.14
CA MET A 22 -10.94 5.19 64.96
C MET A 22 -11.26 6.62 64.45
N PRO A 23 -11.26 6.88 63.14
CA PRO A 23 -11.85 8.09 62.57
C PRO A 23 -13.39 7.98 62.45
N PRO A 24 -14.10 9.13 62.36
CA PRO A 24 -15.55 9.22 62.55
C PRO A 24 -16.35 8.66 61.36
N ALA A 25 -17.57 8.22 61.67
CA ALA A 25 -18.55 7.71 60.71
C ALA A 25 -19.00 8.80 59.72
N ALA A 26 -18.80 8.53 58.43
CA ALA A 26 -19.49 9.22 57.35
C ALA A 26 -20.17 8.16 56.47
N THR A 27 -21.49 8.27 56.38
CA THR A 27 -22.40 7.37 55.67
C THR A 27 -22.10 7.35 54.16
N THR A 28 -21.55 6.25 53.66
CA THR A 28 -21.37 6.03 52.21
C THR A 28 -22.67 5.48 51.62
N ALA A 29 -23.45 6.33 50.95
CA ALA A 29 -24.43 5.88 49.97
C ALA A 29 -23.67 5.48 48.70
N LEU A 30 -23.70 4.20 48.32
CA LEU A 30 -23.20 3.71 47.04
C LEU A 30 -24.10 4.19 45.90
N PRO A 31 -23.61 4.92 44.88
CA PRO A 31 -24.18 4.84 43.55
C PRO A 31 -23.58 3.62 42.85
N ALA A 32 -24.46 2.71 42.40
CA ALA A 32 -24.08 1.59 41.53
C ALA A 32 -23.50 2.14 40.21
N ALA A 33 -22.19 2.04 40.05
CA ALA A 33 -21.54 2.29 38.77
C ALA A 33 -21.71 1.05 37.88
N THR A 34 -22.80 1.00 37.11
CA THR A 34 -22.90 0.14 35.93
C THR A 34 -22.02 0.72 34.83
N THR A 35 -20.72 0.50 34.90
CA THR A 35 -19.83 0.65 33.74
C THR A 35 -20.05 -0.55 32.82
N MET A 36 -20.92 -0.39 31.83
CA MET A 36 -20.91 -1.25 30.65
C MET A 36 -19.59 -0.99 29.89
N PRO A 37 -18.79 -2.01 29.54
CA PRO A 37 -17.71 -1.81 28.60
C PRO A 37 -18.32 -1.39 27.25
N PRO A 38 -17.70 -0.46 26.49
CA PRO A 38 -18.16 -0.22 25.13
C PRO A 38 -18.00 -1.53 24.37
N ALA A 39 -19.10 -2.02 23.78
CA ALA A 39 -19.04 -3.05 22.78
C ALA A 39 -18.25 -2.48 21.59
N ALA A 40 -16.94 -2.69 21.58
CA ALA A 40 -16.11 -2.47 20.41
C ALA A 40 -16.44 -3.58 19.41
N THR A 41 -17.56 -3.41 18.72
CA THR A 41 -17.81 -4.14 17.47
C THR A 41 -16.96 -3.47 16.39
N THR A 42 -15.63 -3.54 16.53
CA THR A 42 -14.73 -3.37 15.40
C THR A 42 -14.94 -4.59 14.52
N MET A 43 -15.92 -4.49 13.60
CA MET A 43 -15.84 -5.27 12.39
C MET A 43 -14.51 -4.87 11.73
N PRO A 44 -13.61 -5.80 11.41
CA PRO A 44 -12.49 -5.47 10.54
C PRO A 44 -13.08 -4.89 9.25
N PRO A 45 -12.45 -3.88 8.62
CA PRO A 45 -12.85 -3.52 7.28
C PRO A 45 -12.75 -4.81 6.46
N ALA A 46 -13.88 -5.21 5.86
CA ALA A 46 -13.83 -6.29 4.88
C ALA A 46 -12.82 -5.85 3.83
N ALA A 47 -11.68 -6.55 3.78
CA ALA A 47 -10.73 -6.47 2.68
C ALA A 47 -11.47 -6.98 1.44
N THR A 48 -12.25 -6.07 0.86
CA THR A 48 -12.92 -6.31 -0.38
C THR A 48 -11.95 -5.70 -1.36
N THR A 49 -11.03 -6.53 -1.88
CA THR A 49 -10.59 -6.41 -3.27
C THR A 49 -11.87 -6.50 -4.08
N MET A 50 -12.61 -5.40 -4.16
CA MET A 50 -13.67 -5.25 -5.13
C MET A 50 -12.91 -5.00 -6.42
N PRO A 51 -12.80 -5.98 -7.35
CA PRO A 51 -12.60 -5.58 -8.72
C PRO A 51 -13.71 -4.54 -9.02
N PRO A 52 -13.41 -3.42 -9.70
CA PRO A 52 -14.44 -2.54 -10.20
C PRO A 52 -15.50 -3.44 -10.86
N GLY A 53 -16.73 -3.37 -10.32
CA GLY A 53 -17.85 -4.11 -10.87
C GLY A 53 -17.97 -3.81 -12.36
N PRO A 54 -18.63 -4.69 -13.15
CA PRO A 54 -18.72 -4.53 -14.59
C PRO A 54 -19.13 -3.10 -14.94
N MET A 55 -18.19 -2.34 -15.50
CA MET A 55 -18.44 -0.96 -15.87
C MET A 55 -19.47 -0.96 -17.00
N PRO A 56 -20.48 -0.08 -16.97
CA PRO A 56 -21.53 -0.06 -17.99
C PRO A 56 -20.98 0.23 -19.39
N ASN A 57 -19.75 0.73 -19.51
CA ASN A 57 -19.00 0.86 -20.75
C ASN A 57 -17.60 0.24 -20.59
N PRO A 58 -17.10 -0.52 -21.59
CA PRO A 58 -15.71 -0.96 -21.59
C PRO A 58 -14.78 0.25 -21.69
N ASN A 59 -13.69 0.26 -20.91
CA ASN A 59 -12.64 1.26 -21.09
C ASN A 59 -12.13 1.22 -22.53
N MET A 60 -11.75 2.38 -23.05
CA MET A 60 -11.07 2.49 -24.33
C MET A 60 -9.57 2.58 -24.11
N CYS A 61 -8.78 1.71 -24.72
CA CYS A 61 -7.32 1.67 -24.55
C CYS A 61 -6.62 1.84 -25.89
N ILE A 62 -5.42 2.40 -25.89
CA ILE A 62 -4.54 2.32 -27.06
C ILE A 62 -4.07 0.88 -27.19
N GLN A 63 -4.25 0.29 -28.36
CA GLN A 63 -3.89 -1.11 -28.64
C GLN A 63 -2.93 -1.14 -29.84
N CYS A 64 -1.71 -1.63 -29.62
CA CYS A 64 -0.70 -1.82 -30.67
C CYS A 64 0.34 -2.85 -30.23
N GLY A 65 0.95 -3.48 -31.23
CA GLY A 65 1.90 -4.57 -30.99
C GLY A 65 1.25 -5.83 -30.39
N ASN A 66 2.10 -6.81 -30.10
CA ASN A 66 1.81 -8.09 -29.46
C ASN A 66 3.14 -8.74 -29.04
N ASN A 67 3.11 -10.01 -28.61
CA ASN A 67 4.31 -10.73 -28.14
C ASN A 67 5.40 -10.96 -29.20
N THR A 68 5.13 -10.66 -30.47
CA THR A 68 6.03 -10.86 -31.62
C THR A 68 6.23 -9.61 -32.46
N THR A 69 5.52 -8.52 -32.16
CA THR A 69 5.53 -7.30 -32.98
C THR A 69 5.40 -6.10 -32.07
N ASP A 70 6.30 -5.13 -32.20
CA ASP A 70 6.22 -3.89 -31.44
C ASP A 70 5.18 -2.93 -32.00
N CYS A 71 4.71 -2.02 -31.16
CA CYS A 71 4.09 -0.80 -31.64
C CYS A 71 5.04 -0.04 -32.57
N THR A 72 4.57 0.33 -33.74
CA THR A 72 5.33 1.18 -34.66
C THR A 72 5.42 2.61 -34.12
N PRO A 73 6.42 3.40 -34.55
CA PRO A 73 6.50 4.81 -34.18
C PRO A 73 5.23 5.62 -34.53
N VAL A 74 4.55 5.25 -35.63
CA VAL A 74 3.31 5.90 -36.05
C VAL A 74 2.17 5.57 -35.08
N GLU A 75 2.03 4.31 -34.68
CA GLU A 75 1.02 3.90 -33.70
C GLU A 75 1.25 4.54 -32.33
N LEU A 76 2.51 4.61 -31.87
CA LEU A 76 2.84 5.25 -30.59
C LEU A 76 2.49 6.74 -30.54
N LEU A 77 2.45 7.42 -31.69
CA LEU A 77 2.18 8.86 -31.77
C LEU A 77 0.72 9.18 -32.10
N LEU A 78 0.05 8.34 -32.89
CA LEU A 78 -1.21 8.69 -33.55
C LEU A 78 -2.37 7.74 -33.27
N SER A 79 -2.15 6.61 -32.58
CA SER A 79 -3.23 5.68 -32.26
C SER A 79 -4.26 6.32 -31.33
N SER A 80 -5.53 6.19 -31.70
CA SER A 80 -6.67 6.53 -30.84
C SER A 80 -7.10 5.33 -29.99
N PRO A 81 -7.58 5.52 -28.75
CA PRO A 81 -8.12 4.44 -27.94
C PRO A 81 -9.28 3.71 -28.62
N THR A 82 -9.35 2.40 -28.43
CA THR A 82 -10.42 1.52 -28.93
C THR A 82 -11.00 0.70 -27.78
N ALA A 83 -12.27 0.30 -27.91
CA ALA A 83 -12.98 -0.42 -26.85
C ALA A 83 -12.29 -1.75 -26.50
N CYS A 84 -12.19 -2.02 -25.19
CA CYS A 84 -11.69 -3.29 -24.69
C CYS A 84 -12.76 -4.37 -24.58
N PRO A 85 -12.36 -5.66 -24.61
CA PRO A 85 -13.22 -6.76 -24.18
C PRO A 85 -13.72 -6.57 -22.74
N ALA A 86 -14.91 -7.09 -22.44
CA ALA A 86 -15.53 -6.93 -21.11
C ALA A 86 -14.73 -7.61 -19.98
N ASP A 87 -13.97 -8.66 -20.31
CA ASP A 87 -13.07 -9.40 -19.42
C ASP A 87 -11.72 -8.70 -19.18
N GLN A 88 -11.39 -7.68 -19.98
CA GLN A 88 -10.10 -6.97 -19.92
C GLN A 88 -10.32 -5.45 -19.80
N PRO A 89 -10.87 -4.97 -18.67
CA PRO A 89 -11.33 -3.59 -18.54
C PRO A 89 -10.21 -2.58 -18.28
N TYR A 90 -8.94 -2.98 -18.24
CA TYR A 90 -7.82 -2.08 -17.94
C TYR A 90 -6.92 -1.90 -19.14
N CYS A 91 -6.27 -0.74 -19.23
CA CYS A 91 -5.25 -0.54 -20.22
C CYS A 91 -3.90 -0.95 -19.66
N PHE A 92 -3.02 -1.46 -20.53
CA PHE A 92 -1.63 -1.70 -20.16
C PHE A 92 -0.64 -1.08 -21.15
N ASN A 93 0.56 -0.86 -20.65
CA ASN A 93 1.77 -0.66 -21.42
C ASN A 93 2.82 -1.67 -20.95
N ARG A 94 3.49 -2.35 -21.85
CA ARG A 94 4.70 -3.11 -21.55
C ARG A 94 5.88 -2.51 -22.30
N ILE A 95 6.96 -2.24 -21.58
CA ILE A 95 8.20 -1.69 -22.10
C ILE A 95 9.35 -2.61 -21.69
N VAL A 96 10.07 -3.12 -22.69
CA VAL A 96 11.30 -3.88 -22.50
C VAL A 96 12.42 -3.12 -23.18
N GLN A 97 13.42 -2.70 -22.42
CA GLN A 97 14.61 -2.06 -22.97
C GLN A 97 15.82 -2.97 -22.76
N THR A 98 16.64 -3.05 -23.80
CA THR A 98 18.01 -3.53 -23.75
C THR A 98 18.93 -2.36 -24.12
N PRO A 99 20.26 -2.49 -23.95
CA PRO A 99 21.19 -1.43 -24.36
C PRO A 99 21.11 -1.04 -25.84
N THR A 100 20.47 -1.86 -26.68
CA THR A 100 20.41 -1.68 -28.13
C THR A 100 19.00 -1.54 -28.68
N GLU A 101 17.98 -1.99 -27.95
CA GLU A 101 16.61 -2.13 -28.46
C GLU A 101 15.57 -1.70 -27.42
N THR A 102 14.42 -1.25 -27.88
CA THR A 102 13.27 -0.92 -27.03
C THR A 102 12.02 -1.48 -27.68
N HIS A 103 11.34 -2.35 -26.94
CA HIS A 103 10.11 -3.02 -27.33
C HIS A 103 8.95 -2.45 -26.53
N ILE A 104 7.90 -2.00 -27.22
CA ILE A 104 6.73 -1.39 -26.59
C ILE A 104 5.48 -2.06 -27.13
N VAL A 105 4.63 -2.54 -26.23
CA VAL A 105 3.33 -3.12 -26.53
C VAL A 105 2.28 -2.42 -25.66
N LYS A 106 1.10 -2.15 -26.24
CA LYS A 106 -0.02 -1.50 -25.54
C LYS A 106 -1.30 -2.27 -25.81
N GLY A 107 -2.20 -2.35 -24.84
CA GLY A 107 -3.47 -3.02 -25.05
C GLY A 107 -4.40 -3.02 -23.85
N CYS A 108 -5.34 -3.96 -23.88
CA CYS A 108 -6.26 -4.24 -22.78
C CYS A 108 -5.74 -5.40 -21.92
N MET A 109 -6.06 -5.41 -20.63
CA MET A 109 -5.61 -6.42 -19.67
C MET A 109 -6.70 -6.71 -18.63
N ASP A 110 -6.72 -7.93 -18.12
CA ASP A 110 -7.59 -8.39 -17.02
C ASP A 110 -6.97 -8.08 -15.63
N MET A 111 -7.82 -8.10 -14.59
CA MET A 111 -7.42 -7.77 -13.21
C MET A 111 -6.31 -8.68 -12.66
N PRO A 112 -6.42 -10.02 -12.73
CA PRO A 112 -5.37 -10.92 -12.24
C PRO A 112 -4.00 -10.65 -12.88
N THR A 113 -3.97 -10.45 -14.20
CA THR A 113 -2.70 -10.18 -14.89
C THR A 113 -2.13 -8.82 -14.49
N CYS A 114 -2.97 -7.79 -14.30
CA CYS A 114 -2.50 -6.50 -13.79
C CYS A 114 -1.95 -6.57 -12.36
N GLU A 115 -2.57 -7.37 -11.49
CA GLU A 115 -2.04 -7.61 -10.14
C GLU A 115 -0.65 -8.25 -10.18
N GLN A 116 -0.48 -9.24 -11.06
CA GLN A 116 0.77 -9.98 -11.16
C GLN A 116 1.89 -9.19 -11.86
N GLU A 117 1.64 -8.70 -13.07
CA GLU A 117 2.65 -8.12 -13.95
C GLU A 117 2.96 -6.66 -13.61
N TRP A 118 1.93 -5.88 -13.29
CA TRP A 118 2.11 -4.49 -12.88
C TRP A 118 2.38 -4.39 -11.38
N TRP A 119 1.44 -4.76 -10.53
CA TRP A 119 1.51 -4.45 -9.10
C TRP A 119 2.63 -5.22 -8.39
N ASN A 120 2.65 -6.54 -8.52
CA ASN A 120 3.62 -7.38 -7.82
C ASN A 120 5.02 -7.35 -8.45
N THR A 121 5.11 -7.19 -9.77
CA THR A 121 6.38 -7.34 -10.50
C THR A 121 7.01 -5.99 -10.87
N SER A 122 6.25 -5.04 -11.40
CA SER A 122 6.82 -3.82 -12.00
C SER A 122 6.78 -2.62 -11.06
N SER A 123 5.70 -2.42 -10.30
CA SER A 123 5.53 -1.27 -9.40
C SER A 123 6.62 -1.12 -8.34
N PRO A 124 7.21 -2.19 -7.76
CA PRO A 124 8.25 -2.07 -6.75
C PRO A 124 9.63 -1.70 -7.32
N LYS A 125 9.80 -1.78 -8.65
CA LYS A 125 11.07 -1.51 -9.33
C LYS A 125 11.28 -0.01 -9.51
N LEU A 126 12.39 0.53 -9.03
CA LEU A 126 12.70 1.95 -9.14
C LEU A 126 12.92 2.37 -10.60
N GLU A 127 13.49 1.48 -11.42
CA GLU A 127 13.67 1.69 -12.86
C GLU A 127 12.35 1.84 -13.62
N CYS A 128 11.25 1.28 -13.10
CA CYS A 128 9.92 1.46 -13.69
C CYS A 128 9.22 2.76 -13.24
N GLN A 129 9.80 3.51 -12.29
CA GLN A 129 9.24 4.79 -11.84
C GLN A 129 9.61 5.95 -12.77
N VAL A 130 10.78 5.87 -13.41
CA VAL A 130 11.31 6.90 -14.32
C VAL A 130 11.80 6.23 -15.60
N ILE A 131 10.94 6.21 -16.62
CA ILE A 131 11.28 5.59 -17.92
C ILE A 131 11.51 6.69 -18.95
N ASP A 132 12.67 6.62 -19.61
CA ASP A 132 12.96 7.32 -20.85
C ASP A 132 13.24 6.30 -21.95
N PRO A 133 12.30 6.05 -22.88
CA PRO A 133 12.47 5.06 -23.93
C PRO A 133 13.54 5.45 -24.97
N THR A 134 14.08 6.68 -24.90
CA THR A 134 15.11 7.17 -25.82
C THR A 134 16.53 6.96 -25.29
N VAL A 135 16.67 6.58 -24.02
CA VAL A 135 17.95 6.32 -23.37
C VAL A 135 18.17 4.81 -23.23
N PRO A 136 19.37 4.29 -23.57
CA PRO A 136 19.70 2.89 -23.36
C PRO A 136 19.53 2.48 -21.90
N ALA A 137 18.77 1.42 -21.66
CA ALA A 137 18.51 0.87 -20.34
C ALA A 137 18.32 -0.64 -20.42
N THR A 138 18.37 -1.31 -19.27
CA THR A 138 17.99 -2.72 -19.16
C THR A 138 16.82 -2.81 -18.19
N LEU A 139 15.59 -2.88 -18.70
CA LEU A 139 14.38 -2.97 -17.89
C LEU A 139 13.28 -3.78 -18.58
N ASP A 140 12.37 -4.31 -17.76
CA ASP A 140 11.11 -4.91 -18.19
C ASP A 140 10.03 -4.43 -17.21
N CYS A 141 9.16 -3.56 -17.72
CA CYS A 141 8.14 -2.87 -16.95
C CYS A 141 6.79 -3.02 -17.64
N THR A 142 5.82 -3.55 -16.91
CA THR A 142 4.40 -3.55 -17.30
C THR A 142 3.67 -2.56 -16.42
N PHE A 143 2.85 -1.68 -16.98
CA PHE A 143 1.97 -0.77 -16.26
C PHE A 143 0.53 -1.14 -16.55
N CYS A 144 -0.33 -1.11 -15.53
CA CYS A 144 -1.78 -1.15 -15.73
C CYS A 144 -2.43 0.11 -15.19
N CYS A 145 -3.37 0.64 -15.95
CA CYS A 145 -4.11 1.84 -15.59
C CYS A 145 -5.60 1.71 -15.90
N GLN A 146 -6.39 2.57 -15.28
CA GLN A 146 -7.83 2.65 -15.45
C GLN A 146 -8.24 4.01 -16.03
N GLY A 147 -9.22 3.98 -16.94
CA GLY A 147 -9.77 5.15 -17.61
C GLY A 147 -9.47 5.16 -19.11
N ASP A 148 -10.28 5.90 -19.87
CA ASP A 148 -10.15 5.96 -21.31
C ASP A 148 -8.84 6.59 -21.75
N GLY A 149 -8.07 5.87 -22.55
CA GLY A 149 -6.78 6.29 -23.08
C GLY A 149 -5.71 6.51 -22.00
N CYS A 150 -5.88 5.98 -20.78
CA CYS A 150 -4.92 6.19 -19.68
C CYS A 150 -3.50 5.73 -20.03
N ASN A 151 -3.38 4.81 -21.00
CA ASN A 151 -2.12 4.25 -21.47
C ASN A 151 -1.49 5.05 -22.63
N GLN A 152 -1.85 6.33 -22.83
CA GLN A 152 -1.28 7.19 -23.86
C GLN A 152 0.24 7.41 -23.69
N GLY A 153 0.67 7.83 -22.50
CA GLY A 153 2.09 7.97 -22.17
C GLY A 153 2.82 6.63 -22.11
N THR A 154 4.15 6.63 -22.09
CA THR A 154 4.96 5.42 -21.85
C THR A 154 4.68 4.85 -20.46
N LYS A 155 4.77 5.70 -19.44
CA LYS A 155 4.24 5.46 -18.09
C LYS A 155 2.89 6.18 -17.98
N PRO A 156 1.79 5.50 -17.63
CA PRO A 156 0.53 6.16 -17.33
C PRO A 156 0.66 7.19 -16.21
N VAL A 157 -0.25 8.16 -16.17
CA VAL A 157 -0.31 9.15 -15.09
C VAL A 157 -0.55 8.44 -13.76
N ASP A 158 0.14 8.86 -12.69
CA ASP A 158 0.16 8.13 -11.42
C ASP A 158 -1.24 7.84 -10.84
N ASP A 159 -2.13 8.83 -10.90
CA ASP A 159 -3.50 8.68 -10.37
C ASP A 159 -4.39 7.74 -11.21
N THR A 160 -3.94 7.36 -12.41
CA THR A 160 -4.61 6.36 -13.26
C THR A 160 -4.07 4.95 -13.04
N LEU A 161 -2.90 4.79 -12.42
CA LEU A 161 -2.29 3.48 -12.21
C LEU A 161 -3.14 2.66 -11.22
N LEU A 162 -3.32 1.38 -11.55
CA LEU A 162 -4.04 0.47 -10.66
C LEU A 162 -3.26 0.29 -9.36
N GLN A 163 -3.98 0.37 -8.24
CA GLN A 163 -3.45 0.12 -6.91
C GLN A 163 -4.13 -1.10 -6.30
N PHE A 164 -3.34 -1.92 -5.62
CA PHE A 164 -3.84 -3.10 -4.91
C PHE A 164 -3.46 -2.93 -3.45
N THR A 165 -4.36 -3.23 -2.54
CA THR A 165 -4.04 -3.19 -1.10
C THR A 165 -3.48 -4.54 -0.69
N THR A 166 -2.29 -4.54 -0.08
CA THR A 166 -1.68 -5.71 0.58
C THR A 166 -2.24 -5.95 1.96
#